data_AF-A0A812V341-F1
#
_entry.id   AF-A0A812V341-F1
#
_cell.length_a   1.000
_cell.length_b   1.000
_cell.length_c   1.000
_cell.angle_alpha   90.00
_cell.angle_beta   90.00
_cell.angle_gamma   90.00
#
_symmetry.space_group_name_H-M   'P 1'
#
loop_
_entity.id
_entity.type
_entity.pdbx_description
1 polymer ?
#
loop_
_entity_poly.entity_id
_entity_poly.type
_entity_poly.pdbx_seq_one_letter_code
_entity_poly.pdbx_strand_id
1 'polypeptide(L)'
;MADTDVDELTQRPEDFDLPTVEDAIRFMVTRFLETTHRRKLHEILACKWDRYQSAQAAVKLLAQHGVELSPEDEAHLSGLGDAELIDALVRKIPEQSSEQFQAFFLELQLVVSAALRIRKGLEEAKPEDVSQALDDAELSNVGPHVMKMAVVQAGNDVMTLGMQHKAWIQESQHKLSMLVRGQEEAMAAKKKLAAANAILHNNVVSQNEKAKKVVATFLGGSVTALLKSILASWVCIMRREKTEGAVHREYRDRLERMQKHLAKCKQEQLAMVRSMFMRKSAAGLLQFKRELFATWREEVEECKIDKDVWQEVKKVEKQLSTLKQTQAGRMKNVIESVTASSHTGLITACLRAWQGEVGSKRKEEELQQWLVTTRRRLAQLQEANRSLTRSTCARLAEQFDVGLLSIAMRSWVQTLQEAKQSSGMAESLASVQGKLSSFGAKNATSAMKTMQQASDYLDEILILRCLHAWRMDQKMSMISSQHGAVIEGKRAQLQNVQYMFRTFALKLEAEAQEMKKHSWKRERRMHSKGEHTVSLPDIHARPGAQQGPGEKVEKGAGEKAAMTWTG
;
A
#
# COMPACT_ATOMS: atom_id res chain seq x y z
N MET A 1 9.13 59.23 25.25
CA MET A 1 8.94 59.48 23.80
C MET A 1 9.18 58.18 23.04
N ALA A 2 8.31 57.20 23.27
CA ALA A 2 8.29 55.92 22.57
C ALA A 2 6.90 55.36 22.81
N ASP A 3 5.92 55.70 21.95
CA ASP A 3 4.59 55.06 21.94
C ASP A 3 3.69 55.44 20.73
N THR A 4 4.23 55.81 19.56
CA THR A 4 3.39 56.30 18.44
C THR A 4 3.48 55.60 17.08
N ASP A 5 4.20 54.48 16.93
CA ASP A 5 4.42 53.86 15.60
C ASP A 5 3.89 52.43 15.44
N VAL A 6 2.80 52.05 16.14
CA VAL A 6 2.19 50.71 15.98
C VAL A 6 0.86 50.72 15.22
N ASP A 7 0.20 51.88 15.10
CA ASP A 7 -1.15 51.94 14.48
C ASP A 7 -1.15 52.05 12.93
N GLU A 8 -0.02 52.36 12.30
CA GLU A 8 0.03 52.55 10.83
C GLU A 8 0.12 51.24 10.01
N LEU A 9 0.24 50.08 10.67
CA LEU A 9 0.32 48.76 10.00
C LEU A 9 -1.02 48.03 9.87
N THR A 10 -2.15 48.66 10.22
CA THR A 10 -3.48 48.01 10.19
C THR A 10 -4.41 48.46 9.06
N GLN A 11 -3.93 49.29 8.11
CA GLN A 11 -4.70 49.57 6.89
C GLN A 11 -4.65 48.36 5.94
N ARG A 12 -5.62 47.45 6.09
CA ARG A 12 -5.88 46.37 5.13
C ARG A 12 -6.35 46.98 3.80
N PRO A 13 -5.72 46.63 2.66
CA PRO A 13 -6.22 47.03 1.35
C PRO A 13 -7.56 46.30 1.09
N GLU A 14 -8.65 47.06 0.94
CA GLU A 14 -10.01 46.50 0.84
C GLU A 14 -10.37 45.88 -0.53
N ASP A 15 -9.51 45.99 -1.56
CA ASP A 15 -9.86 45.53 -2.92
C ASP A 15 -8.88 44.51 -3.51
N PHE A 16 -8.51 43.48 -2.74
CA PHE A 16 -8.01 42.25 -3.36
C PHE A 16 -9.19 41.31 -3.52
N ASP A 17 -9.67 41.15 -4.76
CA ASP A 17 -10.55 40.03 -5.14
C ASP A 17 -9.86 38.74 -4.70
N LEU A 18 -10.27 38.26 -3.53
CA LEU A 18 -9.75 37.03 -2.96
C LEU A 18 -10.07 35.95 -3.99
N PRO A 19 -9.06 35.17 -4.43
CA PRO A 19 -9.29 34.09 -5.37
C PRO A 19 -10.45 33.27 -4.84
N THR A 20 -11.43 33.05 -5.69
CA THR A 20 -12.60 32.28 -5.29
C THR A 20 -12.12 30.94 -4.73
N VAL A 21 -12.91 30.33 -3.85
CA VAL A 21 -12.57 29.01 -3.30
C VAL A 21 -12.29 28.03 -4.44
N GLU A 22 -12.93 28.21 -5.59
CA GLU A 22 -12.69 27.51 -6.85
C GLU A 22 -11.27 27.71 -7.40
N ASP A 23 -10.78 28.95 -7.47
CA ASP A 23 -9.43 29.26 -7.93
C ASP A 23 -8.35 28.71 -6.99
N ALA A 24 -8.60 28.76 -5.68
CA ALA A 24 -7.70 28.19 -4.69
C ALA A 24 -7.63 26.65 -4.78
N ILE A 25 -8.78 25.99 -4.98
CA ILE A 25 -8.86 24.54 -5.17
C ILE A 25 -8.19 24.14 -6.49
N ARG A 26 -8.48 24.84 -7.58
CA ARG A 26 -7.85 24.61 -8.89
C ARG A 26 -6.34 24.77 -8.79
N PHE A 27 -5.84 25.82 -8.13
CA PHE A 27 -4.42 26.00 -7.88
C PHE A 27 -3.82 24.84 -7.08
N MET A 28 -4.47 24.41 -6.00
CA MET A 28 -3.97 23.32 -5.17
C MET A 28 -3.93 21.97 -5.91
N VAL A 29 -4.99 21.65 -6.64
CA VAL A 29 -5.10 20.40 -7.44
C VAL A 29 -4.05 20.38 -8.56
N THR A 30 -3.84 21.52 -9.22
CA THR A 30 -2.89 21.61 -10.34
C THR A 30 -1.44 21.57 -9.86
N ARG A 31 -1.14 22.18 -8.70
CA ARG A 31 0.23 22.37 -8.21
C ARG A 31 0.74 21.27 -7.28
N PHE A 32 -0.13 20.68 -6.44
CA PHE A 32 0.30 19.76 -5.37
C PHE A 32 -0.07 18.28 -5.58
N LEU A 33 -1.02 17.95 -6.46
CA LEU A 33 -1.31 16.55 -6.77
C LEU A 33 -0.38 16.01 -7.85
N GLU A 34 0.58 15.16 -7.46
CA GLU A 34 1.42 14.37 -8.37
C GLU A 34 0.60 13.35 -9.19
N THR A 35 1.13 12.89 -10.32
CA THR A 35 0.47 11.91 -11.21
C THR A 35 0.03 10.63 -10.48
N THR A 36 0.77 10.21 -9.46
CA THR A 36 0.42 9.06 -8.61
C THR A 36 -0.72 9.36 -7.65
N HIS A 37 -0.77 10.57 -7.06
CA HIS A 37 -1.90 11.02 -6.23
C HIS A 37 -3.14 11.24 -7.07
N ARG A 38 -2.99 11.82 -8.26
CA ARG A 38 -4.04 11.89 -9.27
C ARG A 38 -4.53 10.48 -9.53
N ARG A 39 -3.68 9.55 -9.98
CA ARG A 39 -4.05 8.14 -10.25
C ARG A 39 -4.70 7.39 -9.07
N LYS A 40 -4.43 7.78 -7.81
CA LYS A 40 -5.07 7.18 -6.63
C LYS A 40 -6.43 7.80 -6.32
N LEU A 41 -6.52 9.13 -6.36
CA LEU A 41 -7.81 9.84 -6.36
C LEU A 41 -8.67 9.39 -7.52
N HIS A 42 -8.04 9.10 -8.64
CA HIS A 42 -8.58 8.61 -9.88
C HIS A 42 -9.24 7.23 -9.72
N GLU A 43 -8.49 6.26 -9.23
CA GLU A 43 -8.96 4.90 -8.93
C GLU A 43 -10.07 4.92 -7.86
N ILE A 44 -9.96 5.79 -6.87
CA ILE A 44 -10.97 5.97 -5.81
C ILE A 44 -12.24 6.63 -6.36
N LEU A 45 -12.12 7.69 -7.17
CA LEU A 45 -13.26 8.37 -7.79
C LEU A 45 -13.95 7.48 -8.82
N ALA A 46 -13.21 6.72 -9.63
CA ALA A 46 -13.79 5.78 -10.58
C ALA A 46 -14.52 4.62 -9.89
N CYS A 47 -14.02 4.13 -8.74
CA CYS A 47 -14.72 3.13 -7.93
C CYS A 47 -15.89 3.71 -7.11
N LYS A 48 -15.86 4.99 -6.73
CA LYS A 48 -16.86 5.63 -5.86
C LYS A 48 -17.89 6.51 -6.58
N TRP A 49 -17.70 6.81 -7.87
CA TRP A 49 -18.78 7.26 -8.76
C TRP A 49 -19.70 6.06 -9.03
N ASP A 50 -20.33 5.62 -7.96
CA ASP A 50 -21.20 4.48 -7.93
C ASP A 50 -22.47 4.82 -8.71
N ARG A 51 -23.13 3.80 -9.30
CA ARG A 51 -24.38 3.95 -10.05
C ARG A 51 -25.43 4.75 -9.26
N TYR A 52 -25.36 4.62 -7.94
CA TYR A 52 -26.21 5.33 -6.98
C TYR A 52 -26.18 6.85 -7.15
N GLN A 53 -25.03 7.46 -7.44
CA GLN A 53 -24.91 8.93 -7.54
C GLN A 53 -25.50 9.50 -8.83
N SER A 54 -25.32 8.79 -9.96
CA SER A 54 -25.97 9.12 -11.23
C SER A 54 -27.48 8.94 -11.16
N ALA A 55 -27.96 7.91 -10.47
CA ALA A 55 -29.39 7.72 -10.20
C ALA A 55 -29.95 8.85 -9.32
N GLN A 56 -29.25 9.24 -8.25
CA GLN A 56 -29.70 10.33 -7.37
C GLN A 56 -29.74 11.69 -8.07
N ALA A 57 -28.80 11.97 -8.98
CA ALA A 57 -28.81 13.18 -9.80
C ALA A 57 -30.00 13.19 -10.78
N ALA A 58 -30.28 12.05 -11.43
CA ALA A 58 -31.45 11.89 -12.30
C ALA A 58 -32.78 12.07 -11.54
N VAL A 59 -32.88 11.54 -10.32
CA VAL A 59 -34.07 11.73 -9.46
C VAL A 59 -34.27 13.19 -9.05
N LYS A 60 -33.20 13.92 -8.70
CA LYS A 60 -33.30 15.35 -8.39
C LYS A 60 -33.70 16.19 -9.61
N LEU A 61 -33.21 15.84 -10.79
CA LEU A 61 -33.60 16.46 -12.06
C LEU A 61 -35.10 16.23 -12.34
N LEU A 62 -35.60 15.01 -12.10
CA LEU A 62 -37.04 14.72 -12.19
C LEU A 62 -37.88 15.51 -11.20
N ALA A 63 -37.43 15.63 -9.95
CA ALA A 63 -38.11 16.42 -8.93
C ALA A 63 -38.16 17.92 -9.31
N GLN A 64 -37.11 18.45 -9.93
CA GLN A 64 -37.08 19.83 -10.44
C GLN A 64 -38.08 20.07 -11.58
N HIS A 65 -38.52 19.02 -12.28
CA HIS A 65 -39.52 19.09 -13.35
C HIS A 65 -40.90 18.60 -12.91
N GLY A 66 -41.14 18.53 -11.59
CA GLY A 66 -42.46 18.22 -11.02
C GLY A 66 -42.81 16.73 -10.99
N VAL A 67 -41.84 15.83 -11.23
CA VAL A 67 -42.04 14.39 -11.05
C VAL A 67 -41.66 14.02 -9.62
N GLU A 68 -42.67 13.93 -8.75
CA GLU A 68 -42.49 13.49 -7.36
C GLU A 68 -42.29 11.96 -7.31
N LEU A 69 -41.08 11.53 -6.94
CA LEU A 69 -40.76 10.12 -6.70
C LEU A 69 -40.88 9.82 -5.21
N SER A 70 -41.55 8.71 -4.88
CA SER A 70 -41.61 8.19 -3.51
C SER A 70 -40.21 7.73 -3.05
N PRO A 71 -39.85 7.83 -1.76
CA PRO A 71 -38.62 7.24 -1.24
C PRO A 71 -38.51 5.72 -1.49
N GLU A 72 -39.64 5.02 -1.66
CA GLU A 72 -39.64 3.60 -2.06
C GLU A 72 -39.24 3.43 -3.54
N ASP A 73 -39.65 4.36 -4.41
CA ASP A 73 -39.25 4.36 -5.82
C ASP A 73 -37.75 4.70 -5.95
N GLU A 74 -37.22 5.63 -5.14
CA GLU A 74 -35.78 5.91 -5.09
C GLU A 74 -34.96 4.68 -4.70
N ALA A 75 -35.39 3.96 -3.66
CA ALA A 75 -34.72 2.73 -3.22
C ALA A 75 -34.79 1.65 -4.32
N HIS A 76 -35.92 1.53 -5.02
CA HIS A 76 -36.05 0.58 -6.12
C HIS A 76 -35.17 0.94 -7.33
N LEU A 77 -35.18 2.22 -7.75
CA LEU A 77 -34.35 2.73 -8.85
C LEU A 77 -32.87 2.53 -8.56
N SER A 78 -32.44 2.73 -7.32
CA SER A 78 -31.03 2.57 -6.92
C SER A 78 -30.47 1.14 -7.08
N GLY A 79 -31.34 0.13 -7.17
CA GLY A 79 -30.96 -1.28 -7.36
C GLY A 79 -31.02 -1.77 -8.81
N LEU A 80 -31.55 -0.98 -9.74
CA LEU A 80 -31.70 -1.36 -11.16
C LEU A 80 -30.41 -1.12 -11.95
N GLY A 81 -30.19 -1.93 -13.00
CA GLY A 81 -29.07 -1.71 -13.92
C GLY A 81 -29.26 -0.44 -14.76
N ASP A 82 -28.19 0.18 -15.26
CA ASP A 82 -28.23 1.50 -15.93
C ASP A 82 -29.26 1.58 -17.07
N ALA A 83 -29.43 0.51 -17.86
CA ALA A 83 -30.44 0.45 -18.93
C ALA A 83 -31.88 0.35 -18.39
N GLU A 84 -32.07 -0.42 -17.32
CA GLU A 84 -33.37 -0.62 -16.67
C GLU A 84 -33.79 0.62 -15.86
N LEU A 85 -32.82 1.34 -15.29
CA LEU A 85 -33.01 2.61 -14.61
C LEU A 85 -33.62 3.64 -15.56
N ILE A 86 -33.06 3.75 -16.78
CA ILE A 86 -33.56 4.67 -17.81
C ILE A 86 -35.00 4.30 -18.19
N ASP A 87 -35.28 3.03 -18.46
CA ASP A 87 -36.65 2.58 -18.79
C ASP A 87 -37.65 2.80 -17.64
N ALA A 88 -37.24 2.57 -16.39
CA ALA A 88 -38.07 2.79 -15.21
C ALA A 88 -38.34 4.28 -14.96
N LEU A 89 -37.34 5.14 -15.17
CA LEU A 89 -37.48 6.60 -15.13
C LEU A 89 -38.43 7.08 -16.22
N VAL A 90 -38.27 6.60 -17.46
CA VAL A 90 -39.14 6.97 -18.60
C VAL A 90 -40.61 6.64 -18.35
N ARG A 91 -40.90 5.51 -17.68
CA ARG A 91 -42.28 5.11 -17.36
C ARG A 91 -42.96 5.95 -16.28
N LYS A 92 -42.20 6.62 -15.41
CA LYS A 92 -42.73 7.42 -14.30
C LYS A 92 -43.02 8.87 -14.68
N ILE A 93 -42.64 9.31 -15.88
CA ILE A 93 -42.81 10.70 -16.29
C ILE A 93 -44.24 10.91 -16.85
N PRO A 94 -45.00 11.90 -16.36
CA PRO A 94 -46.34 12.23 -16.86
C PRO A 94 -46.31 12.68 -18.33
N GLU A 95 -47.31 12.32 -19.13
CA GLU A 95 -47.45 12.68 -20.56
C GLU A 95 -47.65 14.19 -20.85
N GLN A 96 -47.36 15.09 -19.91
CA GLN A 96 -47.65 16.51 -20.07
C GLN A 96 -46.57 17.25 -20.88
N SER A 97 -47.01 17.79 -22.02
CA SER A 97 -46.28 18.61 -23.01
C SER A 97 -44.99 17.99 -23.56
N SER A 98 -45.06 17.45 -24.78
CA SER A 98 -43.93 16.81 -25.46
C SER A 98 -42.69 17.69 -25.62
N GLU A 99 -42.84 19.02 -25.63
CA GLU A 99 -41.72 19.96 -25.76
C GLU A 99 -40.87 20.06 -24.48
N GLN A 100 -41.50 20.17 -23.30
CA GLN A 100 -40.76 20.20 -22.02
C GLN A 100 -40.07 18.85 -21.77
N PHE A 101 -40.72 17.76 -22.20
CA PHE A 101 -40.15 16.42 -22.11
C PHE A 101 -38.95 16.22 -23.04
N GLN A 102 -39.00 16.72 -24.28
CA GLN A 102 -37.85 16.66 -25.18
C GLN A 102 -36.67 17.47 -24.63
N ALA A 103 -36.92 18.64 -24.05
CA ALA A 103 -35.87 19.45 -23.42
C ALA A 103 -35.24 18.70 -22.23
N PHE A 104 -36.06 18.12 -21.35
CA PHE A 104 -35.60 17.32 -20.22
C PHE A 104 -34.78 16.10 -20.65
N PHE A 105 -35.24 15.35 -21.65
CA PHE A 105 -34.54 14.15 -22.11
C PHE A 105 -33.19 14.51 -22.73
N LEU A 106 -33.12 15.63 -23.45
CA LEU A 106 -31.87 16.15 -23.99
C LEU A 106 -30.90 16.53 -22.87
N GLU A 107 -31.40 17.19 -21.81
CA GLU A 107 -30.61 17.62 -20.66
C GLU A 107 -30.10 16.41 -19.86
N LEU A 108 -30.96 15.42 -19.58
CA LEU A 108 -30.60 14.17 -18.93
C LEU A 108 -29.58 13.38 -19.76
N GLN A 109 -29.75 13.31 -21.08
CA GLN A 109 -28.79 12.65 -21.97
C GLN A 109 -27.43 13.37 -21.97
N LEU A 110 -27.43 14.71 -21.89
CA LEU A 110 -26.21 15.49 -21.72
C LEU A 110 -25.52 15.14 -20.40
N VAL A 111 -26.26 15.10 -19.29
CA VAL A 111 -25.75 14.74 -17.94
C VAL A 111 -25.14 13.35 -17.94
N VAL A 112 -25.85 12.35 -18.46
CA VAL A 112 -25.36 10.97 -18.50
C VAL A 112 -24.14 10.84 -19.42
N SER A 113 -24.14 11.50 -20.59
CA SER A 113 -22.97 11.45 -21.48
C SER A 113 -21.76 12.15 -20.89
N ALA A 114 -21.97 13.27 -20.18
CA ALA A 114 -20.91 14.00 -19.49
C ALA A 114 -20.35 13.17 -18.33
N ALA A 115 -21.21 12.56 -17.50
CA ALA A 115 -20.79 11.67 -16.43
C ALA A 115 -20.01 10.45 -16.95
N LEU A 116 -20.46 9.82 -18.04
CA LEU A 116 -19.76 8.70 -18.68
C LEU A 116 -18.41 9.13 -19.28
N ARG A 117 -18.34 10.31 -19.92
CA ARG A 117 -17.08 10.84 -20.47
C ARG A 117 -16.12 11.25 -19.36
N ILE A 118 -16.60 11.87 -18.29
CA ILE A 118 -15.81 12.12 -17.09
C ILE A 118 -15.30 10.80 -16.55
N ARG A 119 -16.15 9.77 -16.36
CA ARG A 119 -15.71 8.45 -15.86
C ARG A 119 -14.68 7.78 -16.76
N LYS A 120 -14.86 7.81 -18.08
CA LYS A 120 -13.94 7.20 -19.06
C LYS A 120 -12.62 7.96 -19.16
N GLY A 121 -12.66 9.29 -19.29
CA GLY A 121 -11.47 10.14 -19.30
C GLY A 121 -10.72 10.04 -17.98
N LEU A 122 -11.48 9.85 -16.91
CA LEU A 122 -10.96 9.39 -15.65
C LEU A 122 -10.26 8.02 -15.86
N GLU A 123 -10.96 6.91 -16.08
CA GLU A 123 -10.39 5.54 -16.15
C GLU A 123 -9.12 5.43 -17.04
N GLU A 124 -9.05 6.20 -18.13
CA GLU A 124 -7.92 6.24 -19.06
C GLU A 124 -6.78 7.21 -18.66
N ALA A 125 -6.92 7.90 -17.52
CA ALA A 125 -6.01 8.92 -16.99
C ALA A 125 -5.74 10.09 -17.96
N LYS A 126 -6.77 10.53 -18.71
CA LYS A 126 -6.73 11.63 -19.68
C LYS A 126 -7.43 12.87 -19.11
N PRO A 127 -6.67 13.81 -18.51
CA PRO A 127 -7.27 15.00 -17.88
C PRO A 127 -7.93 15.95 -18.88
N GLU A 128 -7.48 15.98 -20.14
CA GLU A 128 -8.08 16.75 -21.24
C GLU A 128 -9.53 16.32 -21.48
N ASP A 129 -9.79 15.01 -21.54
CA ASP A 129 -11.13 14.44 -21.76
C ASP A 129 -12.08 14.76 -20.59
N VAL A 130 -11.55 14.83 -19.37
CA VAL A 130 -12.33 15.21 -18.17
C VAL A 130 -12.65 16.70 -18.18
N SER A 131 -11.68 17.55 -18.54
CA SER A 131 -11.90 19.00 -18.67
C SER A 131 -12.95 19.29 -19.73
N GLN A 132 -12.80 18.68 -20.92
CA GLN A 132 -13.75 18.86 -22.01
C GLN A 132 -15.15 18.36 -21.66
N ALA A 133 -15.26 17.24 -20.93
CA ALA A 133 -16.55 16.74 -20.46
C ALA A 133 -17.19 17.61 -19.36
N LEU A 134 -16.38 18.32 -18.58
CA LEU A 134 -16.84 19.31 -17.60
C LEU A 134 -17.30 20.60 -18.27
N ASP A 135 -16.56 21.10 -19.26
CA ASP A 135 -16.93 22.27 -20.06
C ASP A 135 -18.24 22.03 -20.82
N ASP A 136 -18.42 20.81 -21.37
CA ASP A 136 -19.69 20.38 -21.98
C ASP A 136 -20.84 20.30 -20.96
N ALA A 137 -20.54 20.02 -19.68
CA ALA A 137 -21.53 19.92 -18.60
C ALA A 137 -21.90 21.27 -17.97
N GLU A 138 -21.03 22.29 -18.06
CA GLU A 138 -21.34 23.66 -17.60
C GLU A 138 -22.56 24.25 -18.31
N LEU A 139 -22.79 23.86 -19.57
CA LEU A 139 -23.99 24.22 -20.33
C LEU A 139 -25.30 23.71 -19.69
N SER A 140 -25.23 22.76 -18.77
CA SER A 140 -26.39 22.09 -18.15
C SER A 140 -26.57 22.36 -16.65
N ASN A 141 -25.88 23.35 -16.05
CA ASN A 141 -25.88 23.62 -14.59
C ASN A 141 -25.45 22.43 -13.69
N VAL A 142 -24.95 21.34 -14.27
CA VAL A 142 -24.57 20.11 -13.54
C VAL A 142 -23.16 20.19 -12.98
N GLY A 143 -22.26 20.94 -13.63
CA GLY A 143 -20.88 21.16 -13.19
C GLY A 143 -20.77 21.61 -11.71
N PRO A 144 -21.51 22.66 -11.28
CA PRO A 144 -21.52 23.09 -9.89
C PRO A 144 -21.98 22.02 -8.89
N HIS A 145 -22.89 21.12 -9.29
CA HIS A 145 -23.36 20.04 -8.42
C HIS A 145 -22.29 18.96 -8.25
N VAL A 146 -21.65 18.56 -9.36
CA VAL A 146 -20.54 17.60 -9.37
C VAL A 146 -19.35 18.13 -8.56
N MET A 147 -19.01 19.41 -8.67
CA MET A 147 -17.94 20.00 -7.86
C MET A 147 -18.28 20.04 -6.36
N LYS A 148 -19.51 20.42 -5.97
CA LYS A 148 -19.94 20.35 -4.56
C LYS A 148 -19.83 18.93 -4.00
N MET A 149 -20.27 17.93 -4.76
CA MET A 149 -20.15 16.51 -4.42
C MET A 149 -18.68 16.08 -4.23
N ALA A 150 -17.81 16.45 -5.18
CA ALA A 150 -16.39 16.14 -5.12
C ALA A 150 -15.72 16.78 -3.89
N VAL A 151 -16.08 18.02 -3.54
CA VAL A 151 -15.58 18.73 -2.35
C VAL A 151 -16.04 18.03 -1.06
N VAL A 152 -17.32 17.67 -0.95
CA VAL A 152 -17.85 16.94 0.21
C VAL A 152 -17.15 15.59 0.37
N GLN A 153 -16.96 14.87 -0.74
CA GLN A 153 -16.30 13.57 -0.73
C GLN A 153 -14.81 13.69 -0.35
N ALA A 154 -14.09 14.68 -0.88
CA ALA A 154 -12.71 14.96 -0.49
C ALA A 154 -12.61 15.29 1.01
N GLY A 155 -13.57 16.05 1.55
CA GLY A 155 -13.67 16.33 2.99
C GLY A 155 -13.84 15.06 3.83
N ASN A 156 -14.73 14.15 3.42
CA ASN A 156 -14.92 12.86 4.08
C ASN A 156 -13.67 11.97 4.03
N ASP A 157 -12.95 11.96 2.90
CA ASP A 157 -11.72 11.19 2.75
C ASP A 157 -10.59 11.76 3.64
N VAL A 158 -10.45 13.08 3.73
CA VAL A 158 -9.50 13.74 4.65
C VAL A 158 -9.85 13.44 6.12
N MET A 159 -11.14 13.47 6.48
CA MET A 159 -11.60 13.12 7.82
C MET A 159 -11.25 11.67 8.17
N THR A 160 -11.48 10.74 7.24
CA THR A 160 -11.15 9.31 7.39
C THR A 160 -9.64 9.10 7.55
N LEU A 161 -8.84 9.77 6.72
CA LEU A 161 -7.37 9.74 6.81
C LEU A 161 -6.89 10.32 8.16
N GLY A 162 -7.52 11.39 8.64
CA GLY A 162 -7.26 11.97 9.95
C GLY A 162 -7.55 10.99 11.11
N MET A 163 -8.63 10.21 11.02
CA MET A 163 -8.93 9.16 12.00
C MET A 163 -7.89 8.04 11.98
N GLN A 164 -7.49 7.56 10.80
CA GLN A 164 -6.46 6.53 10.65
C GLN A 164 -5.10 7.00 11.20
N HIS A 165 -4.73 8.25 10.92
CA HIS A 165 -3.50 8.85 11.44
C HIS A 165 -3.51 8.96 12.97
N LYS A 166 -4.63 9.40 13.56
CA LYS A 166 -4.80 9.43 15.03
C LYS A 166 -4.67 8.03 15.65
N ALA A 167 -5.31 7.02 15.06
CA ALA A 167 -5.20 5.64 15.54
C ALA A 167 -3.76 5.12 15.45
N TRP A 168 -3.07 5.40 14.36
CA TRP A 168 -1.66 5.04 14.17
C TRP A 168 -0.74 5.73 15.19
N ILE A 169 -0.97 7.02 15.49
CA ILE A 169 -0.23 7.74 16.53
C ILE A 169 -0.42 7.07 17.89
N GLN A 170 -1.66 6.74 18.26
CA GLN A 170 -1.96 6.11 19.55
C GLN A 170 -1.28 4.74 19.68
N GLU A 171 -1.33 3.92 18.63
CA GLU A 171 -0.66 2.61 18.61
C GLU A 171 0.87 2.76 18.73
N SER A 172 1.44 3.74 18.01
CA SER A 172 2.88 4.01 18.03
C SER A 172 3.33 4.53 19.40
N GLN A 173 2.55 5.42 20.03
CA GLN A 173 2.80 5.91 21.39
C GLN A 173 2.73 4.77 22.41
N HIS A 174 1.77 3.86 22.28
CA HIS A 174 1.67 2.69 23.16
C HIS A 174 2.90 1.78 23.05
N LYS A 175 3.36 1.47 21.83
CA LYS A 175 4.57 0.68 21.60
C LYS A 175 5.82 1.36 22.16
N LEU A 176 5.95 2.67 21.94
CA LEU A 176 7.08 3.44 22.47
C LEU A 176 7.08 3.45 24.01
N SER A 177 5.92 3.62 24.64
CA SER A 177 5.77 3.58 26.10
C SER A 177 6.23 2.24 26.68
N MET A 178 5.88 1.12 26.02
CA MET A 178 6.35 -0.20 26.44
C MET A 178 7.87 -0.36 26.34
N LEU A 179 8.50 0.16 25.28
CA LEU A 179 9.95 0.11 25.11
C LEU A 179 10.68 0.96 26.16
N VAL A 180 10.17 2.17 26.43
CA VAL A 180 10.73 3.06 27.46
C VAL A 180 10.65 2.39 28.83
N ARG A 181 9.50 1.81 29.21
CA ARG A 181 9.37 1.08 30.47
C ARG A 181 10.34 -0.10 30.55
N GLY A 182 10.49 -0.86 29.47
CA GLY A 182 11.46 -1.96 29.41
C GLY A 182 12.91 -1.50 29.60
N GLN A 183 13.28 -0.34 29.04
CA GLN A 183 14.60 0.26 29.24
C GLN A 183 14.81 0.73 30.69
N GLU A 184 13.80 1.35 31.30
CA GLU A 184 13.84 1.77 32.71
C GLU A 184 14.01 0.57 33.66
N GLU A 185 13.25 -0.50 33.45
CA GLU A 185 13.35 -1.75 34.23
C GLU A 185 14.74 -2.38 34.09
N ALA A 186 15.30 -2.42 32.88
CA ALA A 186 16.64 -2.93 32.63
C ALA A 186 17.74 -2.08 33.31
N MET A 187 17.61 -0.76 33.27
CA MET A 187 18.52 0.16 33.97
C MET A 187 18.43 0.01 35.49
N ALA A 188 17.22 -0.13 36.04
CA ALA A 188 17.01 -0.39 37.45
C ALA A 188 17.64 -1.73 37.89
N ALA A 189 17.50 -2.79 37.08
CA ALA A 189 18.15 -4.08 37.33
C ALA A 189 19.68 -3.97 37.31
N LYS A 190 20.26 -3.27 36.33
CA LYS A 190 21.71 -3.00 36.27
C LYS A 190 22.21 -2.24 37.50
N LYS A 191 21.49 -1.23 37.96
CA LYS A 191 21.84 -0.46 39.16
C LYS A 191 21.80 -1.34 40.43
N LYS A 192 20.78 -2.19 40.57
CA LYS A 192 20.69 -3.17 41.68
C LYS A 192 21.85 -4.17 41.65
N LEU A 193 22.21 -4.67 40.47
CA LEU A 193 23.34 -5.59 40.30
C LEU A 193 24.68 -4.91 40.67
N ALA A 194 24.89 -3.67 40.22
CA ALA A 194 26.08 -2.90 40.58
C ALA A 194 26.18 -2.66 42.09
N ALA A 195 25.06 -2.32 42.75
CA ALA A 195 25.02 -2.16 44.20
C ALA A 195 25.32 -3.47 44.95
N ALA A 196 24.75 -4.59 44.50
CA ALA A 196 25.04 -5.92 45.08
C ALA A 196 26.52 -6.31 44.91
N ASN A 197 27.11 -6.04 43.75
CA ASN A 197 28.54 -6.28 43.50
C ASN A 197 29.43 -5.41 44.40
N ALA A 198 29.07 -4.15 44.62
CA ALA A 198 29.82 -3.28 45.53
C ALA A 198 29.77 -3.80 46.98
N ILE A 199 28.61 -4.27 47.45
CA ILE A 199 28.46 -4.88 48.78
C ILE A 199 29.30 -6.16 48.88
N LEU A 200 29.24 -7.04 47.88
CA LEU A 200 30.05 -8.26 47.84
C LEU A 200 31.54 -7.94 47.88
N HIS A 201 32.00 -6.98 47.07
CA HIS A 201 33.40 -6.56 47.06
C HIS A 201 33.85 -6.03 48.42
N ASN A 202 33.08 -5.12 49.03
CA ASN A 202 33.40 -4.59 50.36
C ASN A 202 33.43 -5.67 51.44
N ASN A 203 32.51 -6.64 51.38
CA ASN A 203 32.50 -7.78 52.30
C ASN A 203 33.73 -8.67 52.12
N VAL A 204 34.16 -8.93 50.89
CA VAL A 204 35.39 -9.70 50.59
C VAL A 204 36.62 -8.99 51.16
N VAL A 205 36.77 -7.68 50.92
CA VAL A 205 37.88 -6.90 51.45
C VAL A 205 37.88 -6.90 52.98
N SER A 206 36.72 -6.63 53.60
CA SER A 206 36.59 -6.61 55.07
C SER A 206 36.88 -7.97 55.71
N GLN A 207 36.42 -9.07 55.11
CA GLN A 207 36.70 -10.41 55.61
C GLN A 207 38.17 -10.79 55.44
N ASN A 208 38.81 -10.43 54.34
CA ASN A 208 40.24 -10.68 54.13
C ASN A 208 41.09 -9.97 55.20
N GLU A 209 40.76 -8.72 55.54
CA GLU A 209 41.47 -7.99 56.60
C GLU A 209 41.25 -8.60 57.99
N LYS A 210 40.01 -9.03 58.31
CA LYS A 210 39.73 -9.77 59.55
C LYS A 210 40.48 -11.10 59.60
N ALA A 211 40.51 -11.84 58.50
CA ALA A 211 41.23 -13.10 58.40
C ALA A 211 42.74 -12.91 58.62
N LYS A 212 43.35 -11.89 58.00
CA LYS A 212 44.77 -11.53 58.23
C LYS A 212 45.05 -11.24 59.71
N LYS A 213 44.21 -10.44 60.37
CA LYS A 213 44.35 -10.14 61.80
C LYS A 213 44.27 -11.40 62.66
N VAL A 214 43.28 -12.24 62.40
CA VAL A 214 43.10 -13.51 63.12
C VAL A 214 44.31 -14.43 62.95
N VAL A 215 44.81 -14.58 61.71
CA VAL A 215 46.02 -15.38 61.43
C VAL A 215 47.24 -14.81 62.16
N ALA A 216 47.44 -13.49 62.15
CA ALA A 216 48.54 -12.84 62.86
C ALA A 216 48.48 -13.08 64.38
N THR A 217 47.28 -13.06 64.98
CA THR A 217 47.09 -13.39 66.40
C THR A 217 47.36 -14.87 66.70
N PHE A 218 47.01 -15.78 65.79
CA PHE A 218 47.24 -17.22 65.97
C PHE A 218 48.71 -17.63 65.89
N LEU A 219 49.53 -16.92 65.10
CA LEU A 219 50.96 -17.19 64.99
C LEU A 219 51.74 -16.86 66.29
N GLY A 220 51.13 -16.13 67.24
CA GLY A 220 51.78 -15.66 68.46
C GLY A 220 51.56 -16.49 69.73
N GLY A 221 50.67 -17.48 69.76
CA GLY A 221 50.45 -18.22 71.01
C GLY A 221 49.46 -19.38 70.94
N SER A 222 49.97 -20.59 71.18
CA SER A 222 49.24 -21.84 71.46
C SER A 222 48.64 -22.63 70.27
N VAL A 223 49.22 -23.81 70.03
CA VAL A 223 48.78 -24.82 69.04
C VAL A 223 47.34 -25.28 69.28
N THR A 224 46.87 -25.35 70.53
CA THR A 224 45.48 -25.72 70.86
C THR A 224 44.48 -24.66 70.41
N ALA A 225 44.87 -23.39 70.38
CA ALA A 225 44.05 -22.32 69.85
C ALA A 225 43.89 -22.46 68.33
N LEU A 226 44.99 -22.76 67.61
CA LEU A 226 44.98 -23.01 66.17
C LEU A 226 44.06 -24.19 65.80
N LEU A 227 44.11 -25.28 66.55
CA LEU A 227 43.25 -26.45 66.32
C LEU A 227 41.77 -26.13 66.54
N LYS A 228 41.42 -25.37 67.60
CA LYS A 228 40.05 -24.88 67.82
C LYS A 228 39.58 -23.96 66.69
N SER A 229 40.46 -23.11 66.16
CA SER A 229 40.17 -22.22 65.03
C SER A 229 39.87 -22.98 63.74
N ILE A 230 40.67 -24.00 63.42
CA ILE A 230 40.46 -24.84 62.25
C ILE A 230 39.12 -25.57 62.35
N LEU A 231 38.81 -26.16 63.51
CA LEU A 231 37.53 -26.84 63.72
C LEU A 231 36.34 -25.87 63.65
N ALA A 232 36.45 -24.67 64.23
CA ALA A 232 35.42 -23.65 64.16
C ALA A 232 35.21 -23.15 62.71
N SER A 233 36.30 -22.96 61.96
CA SER A 233 36.26 -22.59 60.54
C SER A 233 35.59 -23.67 59.70
N TRP A 234 35.95 -24.94 59.92
CA TRP A 234 35.30 -26.08 59.25
C TRP A 234 33.80 -26.14 59.54
N VAL A 235 33.38 -26.02 60.81
CA VAL A 235 31.96 -25.96 61.17
C VAL A 235 31.25 -24.77 60.51
N CYS A 236 31.90 -23.60 60.43
CA CYS A 236 31.37 -22.43 59.75
C CYS A 236 31.18 -22.68 58.24
N ILE A 237 32.17 -23.27 57.57
CA ILE A 237 32.11 -23.64 56.15
C ILE A 237 30.97 -24.65 55.92
N MET A 238 30.86 -25.69 56.74
CA MET A 238 29.78 -26.69 56.62
C MET A 238 28.39 -26.07 56.81
N ARG A 239 28.23 -25.14 57.76
CA ARG A 239 26.97 -24.40 57.95
C ARG A 239 26.66 -23.52 56.76
N ARG A 240 27.67 -22.79 56.23
CA ARG A 240 27.54 -21.94 55.06
C ARG A 240 27.13 -22.74 53.83
N GLU A 241 27.81 -23.85 53.55
CA GLU A 241 27.49 -24.75 52.43
C GLU A 241 26.05 -25.29 52.54
N LYS A 242 25.60 -25.64 53.76
CA LYS A 242 24.21 -26.06 53.99
C LYS A 242 23.21 -24.93 53.66
N THR A 243 23.49 -23.69 54.07
CA THR A 243 22.63 -22.54 53.76
C THR A 243 22.65 -22.17 52.27
N GLU A 244 23.83 -22.15 51.64
CA GLU A 244 23.98 -21.92 50.20
C GLU A 244 23.26 -23.02 49.40
N GLY A 245 23.37 -24.28 49.81
CA GLY A 245 22.64 -25.40 49.20
C GLY A 245 21.12 -25.33 49.36
N ALA A 246 20.60 -24.71 50.43
CA ALA A 246 19.17 -24.43 50.58
C ALA A 246 18.72 -23.31 49.62
N VAL A 247 19.48 -22.22 49.57
CA VAL A 247 19.23 -21.07 48.68
C VAL A 247 19.30 -21.48 47.20
N HIS A 248 20.30 -22.28 46.81
CA HIS A 248 20.42 -22.80 45.45
C HIS A 248 19.24 -23.68 45.04
N ARG A 249 18.71 -24.49 45.95
CA ARG A 249 17.49 -25.28 45.69
C ARG A 249 16.28 -24.36 45.47
N GLU A 250 16.07 -23.38 46.34
CA GLU A 250 14.96 -22.42 46.19
C GLU A 250 15.02 -21.66 44.87
N TYR A 251 16.21 -21.15 44.48
CA TYR A 251 16.38 -20.45 43.21
C TYR A 251 16.21 -21.38 42.01
N ARG A 252 16.65 -22.64 42.09
CA ARG A 252 16.42 -23.64 41.06
C ARG A 252 14.92 -23.89 40.87
N ASP A 253 14.18 -24.07 41.96
CA ASP A 253 12.73 -24.29 41.93
C ASP A 253 11.98 -23.06 41.40
N ARG A 254 12.45 -21.85 41.74
CA ARG A 254 11.89 -20.60 41.20
C ARG A 254 12.17 -20.44 39.71
N LEU A 255 13.39 -20.75 39.27
CA LEU A 255 13.76 -20.75 37.85
C LEU A 255 12.92 -21.76 37.06
N GLU A 256 12.76 -22.98 37.56
CA GLU A 256 11.94 -24.01 36.93
C GLU A 256 10.47 -23.56 36.82
N ARG A 257 9.89 -22.97 37.87
CA ARG A 257 8.53 -22.40 37.84
C ARG A 257 8.40 -21.29 36.81
N MET A 258 9.35 -20.35 36.76
CA MET A 258 9.34 -19.26 35.78
C MET A 258 9.50 -19.78 34.35
N GLN A 259 10.36 -20.78 34.12
CA GLN A 259 10.52 -21.42 32.82
C GLN A 259 9.25 -22.16 32.38
N LYS A 260 8.58 -22.88 33.29
CA LYS A 260 7.27 -23.52 33.03
C LYS A 260 6.20 -22.48 32.68
N HIS A 261 6.14 -21.36 33.41
CA HIS A 261 5.23 -20.27 33.09
C HIS A 261 5.52 -19.66 31.71
N LEU A 262 6.78 -19.39 31.40
CA LEU A 262 7.18 -18.85 30.10
C LEU A 262 6.85 -19.82 28.95
N ALA A 263 7.07 -21.13 29.15
CA ALA A 263 6.69 -22.15 28.18
C ALA A 263 5.17 -22.19 27.98
N LYS A 264 4.39 -22.13 29.06
CA LYS A 264 2.91 -22.08 29.01
C LYS A 264 2.42 -20.85 28.25
N CYS A 265 2.91 -19.65 28.57
CA CYS A 265 2.53 -18.42 27.87
C CYS A 265 2.90 -18.48 26.38
N LYS A 266 4.08 -19.02 26.01
CA LYS A 266 4.45 -19.21 24.60
C LYS A 266 3.52 -20.21 23.90
N GLN A 267 3.12 -21.28 24.58
CA GLN A 267 2.18 -22.26 24.04
C GLN A 267 0.79 -21.66 23.82
N GLU A 268 0.29 -20.86 24.77
CA GLU A 268 -0.97 -20.13 24.67
C GLU A 268 -0.93 -19.10 23.52
N GLN A 269 0.15 -18.34 23.38
CA GLN A 269 0.35 -17.41 22.27
C GLN A 269 0.37 -18.14 20.92
N LEU A 270 1.10 -19.25 20.81
CA LEU A 270 1.12 -20.06 19.58
C LEU A 270 -0.25 -20.65 19.25
N ALA A 271 -1.02 -21.09 20.25
CA ALA A 271 -2.38 -21.57 20.06
C ALA A 271 -3.30 -20.45 19.54
N MET A 272 -3.18 -19.24 20.09
CA MET A 272 -3.93 -18.07 19.64
C MET A 272 -3.59 -17.69 18.19
N VAL A 273 -2.31 -17.63 17.84
CA VAL A 273 -1.85 -17.34 16.47
C VAL A 273 -2.32 -18.41 15.49
N ARG A 274 -2.23 -19.69 15.85
CA ARG A 274 -2.75 -20.80 15.04
C ARG A 274 -4.26 -20.67 14.81
N SER A 275 -5.04 -20.38 15.86
CA SER A 275 -6.49 -20.16 15.74
C SER A 275 -6.82 -18.98 14.83
N MET A 276 -6.08 -17.86 14.93
CA MET A 276 -6.24 -16.72 14.03
C MET A 276 -5.91 -17.09 12.59
N PHE A 277 -4.82 -17.82 12.35
CA PHE A 277 -4.41 -18.27 11.02
C PHE A 277 -5.44 -19.23 10.40
N MET A 278 -5.95 -20.18 11.16
CA MET A 278 -7.00 -21.11 10.71
C MET A 278 -8.30 -20.37 10.39
N ARG A 279 -8.70 -19.38 11.20
CA ARG A 279 -9.87 -18.53 10.89
C ARG A 279 -9.67 -17.72 9.62
N LYS A 280 -8.49 -17.11 9.42
CA LYS A 280 -8.17 -16.34 8.20
C LYS A 280 -8.10 -17.24 6.97
N SER A 281 -7.52 -18.43 7.10
CA SER A 281 -7.47 -19.44 6.03
C SER A 281 -8.87 -19.92 5.65
N ALA A 282 -9.73 -20.21 6.64
CA ALA A 282 -11.13 -20.59 6.39
C ALA A 282 -11.92 -19.46 5.71
N ALA A 283 -11.75 -18.21 6.15
CA ALA A 283 -12.35 -17.05 5.51
C ALA A 283 -11.86 -16.88 4.06
N GLY A 284 -10.56 -17.05 3.82
CA GLY A 284 -9.97 -17.02 2.47
C GLY A 284 -10.50 -18.13 1.57
N LEU A 285 -10.66 -19.36 2.07
CA LEU A 285 -11.28 -20.46 1.32
C LEU A 285 -12.74 -20.17 0.98
N LEU A 286 -13.49 -19.54 1.89
CA LEU A 286 -14.87 -19.15 1.63
C LEU A 286 -14.94 -18.04 0.57
N GLN A 287 -14.06 -17.05 0.63
CA GLN A 287 -13.96 -16.00 -0.38
C GLN A 287 -13.61 -16.59 -1.75
N PHE A 288 -12.59 -17.45 -1.82
CA PHE A 288 -12.21 -18.13 -3.05
C PHE A 288 -13.36 -18.96 -3.64
N LYS A 289 -14.13 -19.67 -2.79
CA LYS A 289 -15.33 -20.38 -3.24
C LYS A 289 -16.38 -19.43 -3.81
N ARG A 290 -16.60 -18.26 -3.19
CA ARG A 290 -17.54 -17.25 -3.70
C ARG A 290 -17.11 -16.71 -5.06
N GLU A 291 -15.82 -16.41 -5.22
CA GLU A 291 -15.25 -15.96 -6.49
C GLU A 291 -15.41 -17.04 -7.57
N LEU A 292 -15.11 -18.30 -7.26
CA LEU A 292 -15.30 -19.41 -8.20
C LEU A 292 -16.76 -19.59 -8.64
N PHE A 293 -17.72 -19.43 -7.71
CA PHE A 293 -19.14 -19.45 -8.07
C PHE A 293 -19.59 -18.23 -8.88
N ALA A 294 -19.02 -17.05 -8.60
CA ALA A 294 -19.31 -15.84 -9.37
C ALA A 294 -18.80 -15.97 -10.81
N THR A 295 -17.55 -16.39 -11.00
CA THR A 295 -16.97 -16.64 -12.32
C THR A 295 -17.75 -17.71 -13.08
N TRP A 296 -18.13 -18.81 -12.44
CA TRP A 296 -18.96 -19.84 -13.09
C TRP A 296 -20.33 -19.30 -13.52
N ARG A 297 -20.97 -18.45 -12.70
CA ARG A 297 -22.23 -17.81 -13.06
C ARG A 297 -22.06 -16.88 -14.26
N GLU A 298 -20.98 -16.10 -14.30
CA GLU A 298 -20.64 -15.23 -15.43
C GLU A 298 -20.44 -16.04 -16.72
N GLU A 299 -19.65 -17.13 -16.68
CA GLU A 299 -19.45 -18.03 -17.82
C GLU A 299 -20.76 -18.65 -18.34
N VAL A 300 -21.66 -19.03 -17.43
CA VAL A 300 -22.99 -19.56 -17.80
C VAL A 300 -23.83 -18.49 -18.49
N GLU A 301 -23.75 -17.24 -18.06
CA GLU A 301 -24.48 -16.12 -18.67
C GLU A 301 -23.89 -15.74 -20.02
N GLU A 302 -22.56 -15.67 -20.15
CA GLU A 302 -21.86 -15.49 -21.43
C GLU A 302 -22.24 -16.59 -22.42
N CYS A 303 -22.28 -17.87 -21.99
CA CYS A 303 -22.71 -18.97 -22.83
C CYS A 303 -24.16 -18.84 -23.33
N LYS A 304 -25.05 -18.18 -22.59
CA LYS A 304 -26.42 -17.89 -23.07
C LYS A 304 -26.38 -16.79 -24.11
N ILE A 305 -25.66 -15.71 -23.85
CA ILE A 305 -25.49 -14.59 -24.78
C ILE A 305 -24.90 -15.11 -26.10
N ASP A 306 -23.85 -15.92 -26.06
CA ASP A 306 -23.24 -16.53 -27.23
C ASP A 306 -24.21 -17.41 -28.02
N LYS A 307 -25.07 -18.17 -27.34
CA LYS A 307 -26.12 -18.95 -27.99
C LYS A 307 -27.13 -18.06 -28.70
N ASP A 308 -27.54 -16.97 -28.08
CA ASP A 308 -28.50 -16.02 -28.67
C ASP A 308 -27.89 -15.28 -29.86
N VAL A 309 -26.64 -14.81 -29.74
CA VAL A 309 -25.87 -14.23 -30.83
C VAL A 309 -25.72 -15.22 -31.98
N TRP A 310 -25.39 -16.48 -31.69
CA TRP A 310 -25.24 -17.50 -32.72
C TRP A 310 -26.56 -17.83 -33.42
N GLN A 311 -27.69 -17.79 -32.70
CA GLN A 311 -29.01 -17.93 -33.31
C GLN A 311 -29.32 -16.75 -34.26
N GLU A 312 -28.98 -15.53 -33.89
CA GLU A 312 -29.12 -14.36 -34.76
C GLU A 312 -28.21 -14.44 -35.99
N VAL A 313 -26.94 -14.84 -35.81
CA VAL A 313 -26.02 -15.10 -36.93
C VAL A 313 -26.61 -16.13 -37.88
N LYS A 314 -27.18 -17.23 -37.38
CA LYS A 314 -27.87 -18.22 -38.21
C LYS A 314 -29.09 -17.66 -38.96
N LYS A 315 -29.87 -16.78 -38.34
CA LYS A 315 -30.99 -16.09 -39.01
C LYS A 315 -30.47 -15.23 -40.16
N VAL A 316 -29.41 -14.46 -39.93
CA VAL A 316 -28.75 -13.62 -40.94
C VAL A 316 -28.15 -14.47 -42.06
N GLU A 317 -27.44 -15.56 -41.74
CA GLU A 317 -26.91 -16.50 -42.73
C GLU A 317 -28.03 -17.11 -43.58
N LYS A 318 -29.15 -17.49 -42.97
CA LYS A 318 -30.33 -17.99 -43.69
C LYS A 318 -30.88 -16.91 -44.62
N GLN A 319 -31.05 -15.67 -44.16
CA GLN A 319 -31.47 -14.54 -45.00
C GLN A 319 -30.50 -14.30 -46.16
N LEU A 320 -29.20 -14.36 -45.90
CA LEU A 320 -28.14 -14.17 -46.89
C LEU A 320 -28.11 -15.32 -47.91
N SER A 321 -28.39 -16.55 -47.48
CA SER A 321 -28.57 -17.71 -48.37
C SER A 321 -29.80 -17.56 -49.26
N THR A 322 -30.93 -17.07 -48.72
CA THR A 322 -32.15 -16.78 -49.49
C THR A 322 -31.89 -15.65 -50.49
N LEU A 323 -31.18 -14.59 -50.10
CA LEU A 323 -30.76 -13.53 -51.01
C LEU A 323 -29.83 -14.05 -52.10
N LYS A 324 -28.83 -14.88 -51.76
CA LYS A 324 -27.96 -15.54 -52.73
C LYS A 324 -28.73 -16.43 -53.69
N GLN A 325 -29.71 -17.21 -53.23
CA GLN A 325 -30.57 -18.01 -54.10
C GLN A 325 -31.45 -17.13 -55.00
N THR A 326 -32.00 -16.04 -54.46
CA THR A 326 -32.79 -15.09 -55.24
C THR A 326 -31.92 -14.40 -56.30
N GLN A 327 -30.70 -14.01 -55.94
CA GLN A 327 -29.74 -13.38 -56.84
C GLN A 327 -29.18 -14.37 -57.84
N ALA A 328 -28.92 -15.63 -57.46
CA ALA A 328 -28.53 -16.70 -58.36
C ALA A 328 -29.68 -17.06 -59.30
N GLY A 329 -30.94 -17.01 -58.86
CA GLY A 329 -32.12 -17.16 -59.73
C GLY A 329 -32.21 -16.02 -60.73
N ARG A 330 -32.03 -14.76 -60.29
CA ARG A 330 -31.95 -13.60 -61.18
C ARG A 330 -30.75 -13.70 -62.14
N MET A 331 -29.59 -14.10 -61.63
CA MET A 331 -28.37 -14.26 -62.42
C MET A 331 -28.45 -15.48 -63.33
N LYS A 332 -29.21 -16.52 -62.98
CA LYS A 332 -29.53 -17.63 -63.87
C LYS A 332 -30.53 -17.21 -64.93
N ASN A 333 -31.49 -16.34 -64.63
CA ASN A 333 -32.37 -15.75 -65.66
C ASN A 333 -31.59 -14.82 -66.60
N VAL A 334 -30.62 -14.06 -66.07
CA VAL A 334 -29.68 -13.22 -66.84
C VAL A 334 -28.67 -14.10 -67.59
N ILE A 335 -28.17 -15.17 -66.98
CA ILE A 335 -27.26 -16.10 -67.62
C ILE A 335 -28.04 -16.91 -68.64
N GLU A 336 -29.27 -17.37 -68.44
CA GLU A 336 -30.09 -18.02 -69.47
C GLU A 336 -30.39 -17.05 -70.62
N SER A 337 -30.59 -15.76 -70.34
CA SER A 337 -30.65 -14.75 -71.39
C SER A 337 -29.31 -14.52 -72.11
N VAL A 338 -28.17 -14.79 -71.44
CA VAL A 338 -26.81 -14.64 -71.99
C VAL A 338 -26.21 -15.97 -72.53
N THR A 339 -26.60 -17.15 -72.06
CA THR A 339 -26.14 -18.51 -72.43
C THR A 339 -27.06 -19.19 -73.42
N ALA A 340 -28.18 -18.55 -73.77
CA ALA A 340 -28.69 -18.61 -75.13
C ALA A 340 -27.59 -18.30 -76.19
N SER A 341 -26.39 -17.83 -75.79
CA SER A 341 -25.23 -17.64 -76.67
C SER A 341 -24.00 -18.56 -76.51
N SER A 342 -23.87 -19.52 -75.55
CA SER A 342 -22.65 -20.40 -75.53
C SER A 342 -22.69 -21.67 -74.62
N HIS A 343 -22.35 -22.84 -75.20
CA HIS A 343 -22.55 -24.20 -74.64
C HIS A 343 -21.38 -24.80 -73.81
N THR A 344 -20.17 -24.24 -73.88
CA THR A 344 -18.94 -24.95 -73.48
C THR A 344 -18.66 -24.93 -71.97
N GLY A 345 -19.23 -23.99 -71.22
CA GLY A 345 -18.91 -23.79 -69.80
C GLY A 345 -19.50 -24.83 -68.84
N LEU A 346 -20.57 -25.53 -69.23
CA LEU A 346 -21.30 -26.45 -68.35
C LEU A 346 -20.52 -27.74 -68.05
N ILE A 347 -19.80 -28.25 -69.05
CA ILE A 347 -19.11 -29.56 -68.98
C ILE A 347 -17.98 -29.53 -67.94
N THR A 348 -17.27 -28.40 -67.81
CA THR A 348 -16.09 -28.28 -66.94
C THR A 348 -16.44 -28.24 -65.44
N ALA A 349 -17.66 -27.80 -65.09
CA ALA A 349 -18.09 -27.69 -63.71
C ALA A 349 -18.42 -29.06 -63.07
N CYS A 350 -19.03 -29.98 -63.85
CA CYS A 350 -19.43 -31.29 -63.35
C CYS A 350 -18.24 -32.19 -62.97
N LEU A 351 -17.14 -32.14 -63.71
CA LEU A 351 -15.98 -33.00 -63.47
C LEU A 351 -15.22 -32.66 -62.17
N ARG A 352 -15.29 -31.40 -61.71
CA ARG A 352 -14.54 -30.93 -60.56
C ARG A 352 -15.15 -31.35 -59.21
N ALA A 353 -16.46 -31.59 -59.16
CA ALA A 353 -17.17 -31.99 -57.94
C ALA A 353 -16.93 -33.45 -57.55
N TRP A 354 -16.84 -34.37 -58.53
CA TRP A 354 -16.60 -35.80 -58.28
C TRP A 354 -15.24 -36.05 -57.62
N GLN A 355 -14.21 -35.31 -58.01
CA GLN A 355 -12.84 -35.54 -57.53
C GLN A 355 -12.69 -35.33 -56.00
N GLY A 356 -13.54 -34.54 -55.35
CA GLY A 356 -13.48 -34.27 -53.91
C GLY A 356 -14.03 -35.39 -53.03
N GLU A 357 -15.04 -36.13 -53.48
CA GLU A 357 -15.75 -37.11 -52.64
C GLU A 357 -14.93 -38.39 -52.37
N VAL A 358 -14.05 -38.75 -53.31
CA VAL A 358 -13.21 -39.94 -53.23
C VAL A 358 -12.11 -39.82 -52.15
N GLY A 359 -11.66 -38.60 -51.83
CA GLY A 359 -10.58 -38.37 -50.86
C GLY A 359 -10.97 -38.59 -49.40
N SER A 360 -12.24 -38.40 -49.05
CA SER A 360 -12.70 -38.42 -47.65
C SER A 360 -12.86 -39.84 -47.08
N LYS A 361 -13.27 -40.82 -47.89
CA LYS A 361 -13.48 -42.20 -47.42
C LYS A 361 -12.22 -42.90 -46.90
N ARG A 362 -11.05 -42.53 -47.42
CA ARG A 362 -9.78 -43.21 -47.09
C ARG A 362 -9.28 -42.94 -45.66
N LYS A 363 -9.65 -41.81 -45.05
CA LYS A 363 -9.15 -41.41 -43.72
C LYS A 363 -9.91 -42.08 -42.55
N GLU A 364 -11.13 -42.54 -42.78
CA GLU A 364 -12.00 -43.14 -41.75
C GLU A 364 -11.50 -44.55 -41.33
N GLU A 365 -10.92 -45.31 -42.27
CA GLU A 365 -10.54 -46.71 -42.07
C GLU A 365 -9.31 -46.88 -41.17
N GLU A 366 -8.37 -45.93 -41.18
CA GLU A 366 -7.13 -46.00 -40.39
C GLU A 366 -7.37 -45.85 -38.88
N LEU A 367 -8.42 -45.11 -38.48
CA LEU A 367 -8.72 -44.82 -37.07
C LEU A 367 -9.24 -46.06 -36.31
N GLN A 368 -9.98 -46.95 -36.99
CA GLN A 368 -10.60 -48.12 -36.34
C GLN A 368 -9.60 -49.20 -35.91
N GLN A 369 -8.47 -49.35 -36.63
CA GLN A 369 -7.50 -50.40 -36.35
C GLN A 369 -6.73 -50.18 -35.03
N TRP A 370 -6.52 -48.93 -34.62
CA TRP A 370 -5.74 -48.59 -33.42
C TRP A 370 -6.44 -48.95 -32.10
N LEU A 371 -7.77 -48.91 -32.05
CA LEU A 371 -8.55 -49.16 -30.82
C LEU A 371 -8.54 -50.63 -30.37
N VAL A 372 -8.37 -51.57 -31.29
CA VAL A 372 -8.41 -53.02 -30.99
C VAL A 372 -7.15 -53.46 -30.24
N THR A 373 -5.98 -52.89 -30.55
CA THR A 373 -4.71 -53.29 -29.95
C THR A 373 -4.57 -52.96 -28.45
N THR A 374 -5.22 -51.90 -27.98
CA THR A 374 -5.05 -51.39 -26.61
C THR A 374 -5.80 -52.22 -25.56
N ARG A 375 -6.96 -52.79 -25.91
CA ARG A 375 -7.78 -53.60 -24.99
C ARG A 375 -7.12 -54.92 -24.57
N ARG A 376 -6.22 -55.49 -25.38
CA ARG A 376 -5.62 -56.80 -25.13
C ARG A 376 -4.56 -56.82 -24.01
N ARG A 377 -3.89 -55.68 -23.74
CA ARG A 377 -2.80 -55.59 -22.74
C ARG A 377 -3.30 -55.55 -21.29
N LEU A 378 -4.53 -55.10 -21.05
CA LEU A 378 -5.06 -54.91 -19.69
C LEU A 378 -5.46 -56.22 -18.98
N ALA A 379 -5.85 -57.25 -19.74
CA ALA A 379 -6.32 -58.52 -19.17
C ALA A 379 -5.20 -59.39 -18.56
N GLN A 380 -3.94 -59.22 -18.98
CA GLN A 380 -2.83 -60.10 -18.57
C GLN A 380 -2.27 -59.81 -17.17
N LEU A 381 -2.47 -58.61 -16.62
CA LEU A 381 -1.90 -58.20 -15.33
C LEU A 381 -2.68 -58.70 -14.10
N GLN A 382 -3.91 -59.17 -14.28
CA GLN A 382 -4.83 -59.45 -13.16
C GLN A 382 -4.67 -60.87 -12.58
N GLU A 383 -4.10 -61.82 -13.33
CA GLU A 383 -4.02 -63.23 -12.94
C GLU A 383 -2.82 -63.56 -12.03
N ALA A 384 -1.73 -62.81 -12.11
CA ALA A 384 -0.47 -63.11 -11.41
C ALA A 384 -0.53 -62.93 -9.87
N ASN A 385 -1.52 -62.22 -9.32
CA ASN A 385 -1.51 -61.78 -7.92
C ASN A 385 -2.21 -62.75 -6.93
N ARG A 386 -2.93 -63.77 -7.43
CA ARG A 386 -3.78 -64.64 -6.60
C ARG A 386 -3.05 -65.84 -5.94
N SER A 387 -1.86 -66.20 -6.40
CA SER A 387 -1.18 -67.45 -6.00
C SER A 387 -0.31 -67.35 -4.75
N LEU A 388 0.11 -66.15 -4.34
CA LEU A 388 1.15 -65.95 -3.31
C LEU A 388 0.64 -66.13 -1.85
N THR A 389 -0.67 -66.01 -1.60
CA THR A 389 -1.21 -65.83 -0.23
C THR A 389 -1.49 -67.13 0.55
N ARG A 390 -1.41 -68.33 -0.07
CA ARG A 390 -1.86 -69.58 0.57
C ARG A 390 -0.81 -70.34 1.41
N SER A 391 0.48 -70.06 1.31
CA SER A 391 1.54 -70.95 1.83
C SER A 391 2.01 -70.68 3.28
N THR A 392 1.58 -69.58 3.90
CA THR A 392 2.13 -69.10 5.18
C THR A 392 1.39 -69.58 6.44
N CYS A 393 0.15 -70.05 6.35
CA CYS A 393 -0.66 -70.35 7.55
C CYS A 393 -0.47 -71.75 8.17
N ALA A 394 0.17 -72.71 7.50
CA ALA A 394 0.13 -74.13 7.92
C ALA A 394 1.20 -74.57 8.95
N ARG A 395 2.14 -73.71 9.34
CA ARG A 395 3.43 -74.16 9.92
C ARG A 395 3.60 -73.99 11.45
N LEU A 396 2.58 -73.56 12.20
CA LEU A 396 2.75 -73.06 13.57
C LEU A 396 2.05 -73.86 14.69
N ALA A 397 1.42 -75.00 14.39
CA ALA A 397 0.47 -75.62 15.32
C ALA A 397 0.98 -76.80 16.17
N GLU A 398 2.22 -77.27 16.02
CA GLU A 398 2.63 -78.54 16.63
C GLU A 398 3.86 -78.41 17.54
N GLN A 399 3.67 -78.87 18.78
CA GLN A 399 4.66 -79.41 19.75
C GLN A 399 5.10 -78.52 20.93
N PHE A 400 4.55 -78.85 22.10
CA PHE A 400 5.20 -78.72 23.41
C PHE A 400 4.93 -79.99 24.23
N ASP A 401 6.00 -80.62 24.75
CA ASP A 401 5.96 -81.47 25.96
C ASP A 401 7.29 -81.38 26.72
N VAL A 402 7.66 -80.13 27.05
CA VAL A 402 8.92 -79.76 27.71
C VAL A 402 8.57 -79.14 29.08
N GLY A 403 7.52 -79.56 29.79
CA GLY A 403 6.89 -78.80 30.90
C GLY A 403 7.81 -78.05 31.89
N LEU A 404 8.75 -78.72 32.58
CA LEU A 404 9.59 -78.06 33.59
C LEU A 404 10.82 -77.35 33.02
N LEU A 405 11.55 -78.03 32.12
CA LEU A 405 12.63 -77.41 31.35
C LEU A 405 12.09 -76.22 30.56
N SER A 406 10.84 -76.25 30.10
CA SER A 406 10.19 -75.15 29.41
C SER A 406 9.71 -74.08 30.34
N ILE A 407 9.50 -74.31 31.64
CA ILE A 407 9.23 -73.21 32.58
C ILE A 407 10.53 -72.49 32.90
N ALA A 408 11.62 -73.21 33.17
CA ALA A 408 12.95 -72.60 33.38
C ALA A 408 13.49 -71.94 32.09
N MET A 409 13.36 -72.61 30.94
CA MET A 409 13.69 -72.04 29.64
C MET A 409 12.70 -70.95 29.26
N ARG A 410 11.40 -71.02 29.61
CA ARG A 410 10.48 -69.87 29.40
C ARG A 410 10.84 -68.71 30.27
N SER A 411 11.24 -68.90 31.53
CA SER A 411 11.65 -67.77 32.39
C SER A 411 12.97 -67.16 31.92
N TRP A 412 13.92 -67.98 31.45
CA TRP A 412 15.15 -67.48 30.84
C TRP A 412 14.91 -66.80 29.49
N VAL A 413 14.06 -67.38 28.64
CA VAL A 413 13.64 -66.77 27.37
C VAL A 413 12.84 -65.50 27.63
N GLN A 414 11.98 -65.47 28.65
CA GLN A 414 11.21 -64.30 29.05
C GLN A 414 12.13 -63.20 29.56
N THR A 415 13.11 -63.51 30.42
CA THR A 415 14.09 -62.51 30.87
C THR A 415 15.01 -62.02 29.74
N LEU A 416 15.41 -62.89 28.81
CA LEU A 416 16.12 -62.48 27.60
C LEU A 416 15.23 -61.62 26.68
N GLN A 417 13.94 -61.93 26.60
CA GLN A 417 12.97 -61.19 25.80
C GLN A 417 12.67 -59.82 26.43
N GLU A 418 12.53 -59.73 27.75
CA GLU A 418 12.41 -58.49 28.51
C GLU A 418 13.70 -57.65 28.42
N ALA A 419 14.88 -58.28 28.47
CA ALA A 419 16.16 -57.61 28.23
C ALA A 419 16.29 -57.09 26.79
N LYS A 420 15.84 -57.87 25.79
CA LYS A 420 15.82 -57.44 24.39
C LYS A 420 14.78 -56.34 24.14
N GLN A 421 13.61 -56.42 24.78
CA GLN A 421 12.58 -55.38 24.72
C GLN A 421 13.03 -54.10 25.41
N SER A 422 13.70 -54.18 26.56
CA SER A 422 14.25 -53.01 27.25
C SER A 422 15.40 -52.37 26.48
N SER A 423 16.30 -53.17 25.89
CA SER A 423 17.33 -52.69 24.96
C SER A 423 16.70 -52.03 23.72
N GLY A 424 15.69 -52.65 23.12
CA GLY A 424 14.97 -52.08 21.97
C GLY A 424 14.22 -50.79 22.32
N MET A 425 13.65 -50.68 23.52
CA MET A 425 13.04 -49.44 24.02
C MET A 425 14.10 -48.36 24.26
N ALA A 426 15.26 -48.71 24.81
CA ALA A 426 16.38 -47.77 24.99
C ALA A 426 16.92 -47.27 23.65
N GLU A 427 17.09 -48.14 22.65
CA GLU A 427 17.48 -47.77 21.28
C GLU A 427 16.42 -46.89 20.60
N SER A 428 15.13 -47.22 20.78
CA SER A 428 14.02 -46.41 20.27
C SER A 428 13.99 -45.02 20.91
N LEU A 429 14.20 -44.93 22.24
CA LEU A 429 14.31 -43.65 22.94
C LEU A 429 15.53 -42.84 22.49
N ALA A 430 16.69 -43.48 22.32
CA ALA A 430 17.89 -42.82 21.78
C ALA A 430 17.66 -42.31 20.34
N SER A 431 16.98 -43.10 19.51
CA SER A 431 16.60 -42.72 18.14
C SER A 431 15.60 -41.55 18.12
N VAL A 432 14.57 -41.58 18.97
CA VAL A 432 13.60 -40.47 19.11
C VAL A 432 14.29 -39.22 19.63
N GLN A 433 15.21 -39.33 20.59
CA GLN A 433 15.98 -38.20 21.10
C GLN A 433 16.89 -37.59 20.02
N GLY A 434 17.53 -38.41 19.19
CA GLY A 434 18.28 -37.95 18.01
C GLY A 434 17.38 -37.24 16.96
N LYS A 435 16.18 -37.78 16.70
CA LYS A 435 15.18 -37.14 15.83
C LYS A 435 14.69 -35.81 16.41
N LEU A 436 14.47 -35.72 17.72
CA LEU A 436 14.03 -34.49 18.37
C LEU A 436 15.13 -33.41 18.35
N SER A 437 16.39 -33.81 18.57
CA SER A 437 17.55 -32.92 18.46
C SER A 437 17.70 -32.37 17.03
N SER A 438 17.64 -33.24 16.03
CA SER A 438 17.71 -32.81 14.62
C SER A 438 16.51 -31.96 14.20
N PHE A 439 15.31 -32.21 14.75
CA PHE A 439 14.14 -31.37 14.54
C PHE A 439 14.31 -29.98 15.16
N GLY A 440 14.88 -29.90 16.37
CA GLY A 440 15.25 -28.64 17.02
C GLY A 440 16.25 -27.83 16.19
N ALA A 441 17.30 -28.47 15.67
CA ALA A 441 18.28 -27.83 14.80
C ALA A 441 17.65 -27.32 13.49
N LYS A 442 16.84 -28.14 12.81
CA LYS A 442 16.13 -27.73 11.57
C LYS A 442 15.19 -26.55 11.80
N ASN A 443 14.48 -26.54 12.92
CA ASN A 443 13.59 -25.43 13.27
C ASN A 443 14.37 -24.16 13.59
N ALA A 444 15.51 -24.27 14.30
CA ALA A 444 16.39 -23.13 14.56
C ALA A 444 16.95 -22.53 13.26
N THR A 445 17.42 -23.36 12.33
CA THR A 445 17.90 -22.90 11.00
C THR A 445 16.77 -22.27 10.19
N SER A 446 15.57 -22.86 10.21
CA SER A 446 14.41 -22.33 9.49
C SER A 446 13.96 -20.97 10.05
N ALA A 447 13.94 -20.83 11.39
CA ALA A 447 13.65 -19.57 12.06
C ALA A 447 14.71 -18.51 11.77
N MET A 448 15.99 -18.89 11.76
CA MET A 448 17.07 -17.98 11.41
C MET A 448 16.94 -17.49 9.96
N LYS A 449 16.57 -18.37 9.02
CA LYS A 449 16.34 -17.99 7.62
C LYS A 449 15.18 -17.01 7.46
N THR A 450 14.05 -17.22 8.15
CA THR A 450 12.94 -16.26 8.11
C THR A 450 13.28 -14.93 8.80
N MET A 451 14.06 -14.94 9.88
CA MET A 451 14.56 -13.71 10.50
C MET A 451 15.53 -12.96 9.58
N GLN A 452 16.40 -13.68 8.88
CA GLN A 452 17.31 -13.08 7.89
C GLN A 452 16.54 -12.45 6.74
N GLN A 453 15.55 -13.15 6.16
CA GLN A 453 14.68 -12.59 5.14
C GLN A 453 13.94 -11.34 5.63
N ALA A 454 13.44 -11.34 6.87
CA ALA A 454 12.80 -10.16 7.44
C ALA A 454 13.79 -8.99 7.62
N SER A 455 15.05 -9.27 7.97
CA SER A 455 16.12 -8.27 8.02
C SER A 455 16.39 -7.68 6.64
N ASP A 456 16.57 -8.54 5.62
CA ASP A 456 16.82 -8.12 4.25
C ASP A 456 15.70 -7.21 3.71
N TYR A 457 14.43 -7.52 4.02
CA TYR A 457 13.29 -6.66 3.68
C TYR A 457 13.32 -5.30 4.38
N LEU A 458 13.78 -5.23 5.64
CA LEU A 458 13.90 -3.95 6.34
C LEU A 458 15.00 -3.10 5.73
N ASP A 459 16.13 -3.69 5.35
CA ASP A 459 17.22 -3.00 4.67
C ASP A 459 16.77 -2.48 3.30
N GLU A 460 16.01 -3.26 2.53
CA GLU A 460 15.42 -2.83 1.26
C GLU A 460 14.45 -1.64 1.46
N ILE A 461 13.60 -1.68 2.49
CA ILE A 461 12.70 -0.57 2.83
C ILE A 461 13.49 0.70 3.20
N LEU A 462 14.60 0.57 3.93
CA LEU A 462 15.45 1.72 4.27
C LEU A 462 16.08 2.34 3.02
N ILE A 463 16.61 1.53 2.10
CA ILE A 463 17.16 1.99 0.83
C ILE A 463 16.08 2.71 0.01
N LEU A 464 14.88 2.13 -0.09
CA LEU A 464 13.75 2.75 -0.80
C LEU A 464 13.33 4.08 -0.18
N ARG A 465 13.35 4.20 1.16
CA ARG A 465 13.07 5.46 1.86
C ARG A 465 14.13 6.52 1.56
N CYS A 466 15.41 6.16 1.57
CA CYS A 466 16.50 7.08 1.21
C CYS A 466 16.37 7.54 -0.25
N LEU A 467 16.09 6.64 -1.19
CA LEU A 467 15.85 6.98 -2.59
C LEU A 467 14.63 7.88 -2.78
N HIS A 468 13.56 7.64 -2.02
CA HIS A 468 12.36 8.48 -2.08
C HIS A 468 12.64 9.89 -1.53
N ALA A 469 13.35 9.99 -0.40
CA ALA A 469 13.77 11.27 0.17
C ALA A 469 14.66 12.06 -0.79
N TRP A 470 15.65 11.40 -1.40
CA TRP A 470 16.49 12.02 -2.43
C TRP A 470 15.68 12.50 -3.64
N ARG A 471 14.76 11.68 -4.13
CA ARG A 471 13.87 12.07 -5.24
C ARG A 471 13.01 13.29 -4.90
N MET A 472 12.48 13.37 -3.67
CA MET A 472 11.72 14.53 -3.21
C MET A 472 12.58 15.78 -3.12
N ASP A 473 13.80 15.65 -2.61
CA ASP A 473 14.78 16.75 -2.54
C ASP A 473 15.14 17.28 -3.93
N GLN A 474 15.41 16.38 -4.89
CA GLN A 474 15.65 16.77 -6.28
C GLN A 474 14.47 17.52 -6.90
N LYS A 475 13.23 17.06 -6.65
CA LYS A 475 12.03 17.77 -7.12
C LYS A 475 11.92 19.15 -6.47
N MET A 476 12.14 19.26 -5.17
CA MET A 476 12.09 20.53 -4.45
C MET A 476 13.15 21.50 -4.97
N SER A 477 14.36 21.00 -5.24
CA SER A 477 15.45 21.77 -5.85
C SER A 477 15.07 22.29 -7.25
N MET A 478 14.48 21.44 -8.11
CA MET A 478 14.01 21.89 -9.43
C MET A 478 12.92 22.96 -9.33
N ILE A 479 11.93 22.77 -8.47
CA ILE A 479 10.83 23.73 -8.27
C ILE A 479 11.38 25.06 -7.74
N SER A 480 12.30 25.00 -6.78
CA SER A 480 12.99 26.17 -6.24
C SER A 480 13.79 26.90 -7.32
N SER A 481 14.51 26.17 -8.17
CA SER A 481 15.27 26.74 -9.30
C SER A 481 14.34 27.42 -10.32
N GLN A 482 13.23 26.77 -10.71
CA GLN A 482 12.25 27.34 -11.64
C GLN A 482 11.63 28.63 -11.10
N HIS A 483 11.19 28.62 -9.84
CA HIS A 483 10.63 29.83 -9.22
C HIS A 483 11.70 30.91 -9.00
N GLY A 484 12.92 30.51 -8.65
CA GLY A 484 14.07 31.43 -8.57
C GLY A 484 14.31 32.15 -9.88
N ALA A 485 14.29 31.42 -11.01
CA ALA A 485 14.43 32.02 -12.34
C ALA A 485 13.29 32.99 -12.69
N VAL A 486 12.05 32.67 -12.34
CA VAL A 486 10.89 33.57 -12.56
C VAL A 486 10.99 34.82 -11.69
N ILE A 487 11.35 34.68 -10.41
CA ILE A 487 11.53 35.80 -9.48
C ILE A 487 12.64 36.72 -9.99
N GLU A 488 13.77 36.15 -10.40
CA GLU A 488 14.90 36.94 -10.92
C GLU A 488 14.54 37.62 -12.25
N GLY A 489 13.77 36.94 -13.12
CA GLY A 489 13.21 37.55 -14.33
C GLY A 489 12.31 38.75 -14.04
N LYS A 490 11.39 38.63 -13.07
CA LYS A 490 10.55 39.75 -12.63
C LYS A 490 11.37 40.87 -11.98
N ARG A 491 12.39 40.51 -11.20
CA ARG A 491 13.32 41.48 -10.61
C ARG A 491 14.06 42.28 -11.68
N ALA A 492 14.54 41.61 -12.73
CA ALA A 492 15.17 42.25 -13.88
C ALA A 492 14.19 43.16 -14.65
N GLN A 493 12.92 42.74 -14.83
CA GLN A 493 11.88 43.59 -15.42
C GLN A 493 11.63 44.85 -14.59
N LEU A 494 11.49 44.72 -13.26
CA LEU A 494 11.33 45.86 -12.36
C LEU A 494 12.54 46.80 -12.42
N GLN A 495 13.75 46.26 -12.47
CA GLN A 495 14.96 47.07 -12.66
C GLN A 495 14.96 47.81 -14.01
N ASN A 496 14.51 47.19 -15.10
CA ASN A 496 14.37 47.83 -16.40
C ASN A 496 13.31 48.94 -16.39
N VAL A 497 12.17 48.71 -15.74
CA VAL A 497 11.13 49.74 -15.57
C VAL A 497 11.65 50.91 -14.75
N GLN A 498 12.34 50.64 -13.64
CA GLN A 498 13.00 51.68 -12.84
C GLN A 498 14.04 52.47 -13.66
N TYR A 499 14.81 51.79 -14.51
CA TYR A 499 15.74 52.44 -15.42
C TYR A 499 15.02 53.35 -16.42
N MET A 500 13.93 52.87 -17.05
CA MET A 500 13.12 53.68 -17.97
C MET A 500 12.52 54.91 -17.29
N PHE A 501 12.01 54.79 -16.07
CA PHE A 501 11.51 55.94 -15.30
C PHE A 501 12.61 56.95 -15.00
N ARG A 502 13.81 56.50 -14.61
CA ARG A 502 14.96 57.39 -14.41
C ARG A 502 15.34 58.12 -15.69
N THR A 503 15.42 57.42 -16.83
CA THR A 503 15.73 58.04 -18.12
C THR A 503 14.63 59.02 -18.56
N PHE A 504 13.36 58.68 -18.34
CA PHE A 504 12.23 59.56 -18.65
C PHE A 504 12.26 60.83 -17.78
N ALA A 505 12.49 60.69 -16.47
CA ALA A 505 12.66 61.83 -15.57
C ALA A 505 13.82 62.73 -16.02
N LEU A 506 14.96 62.16 -16.39
CA LEU A 506 16.10 62.91 -16.93
C LEU A 506 15.77 63.64 -18.24
N LYS A 507 14.97 63.04 -19.13
CA LYS A 507 14.50 63.68 -20.36
C LYS A 507 13.53 64.83 -20.08
N LEU A 508 12.57 64.61 -19.18
CA LEU A 508 11.64 65.65 -18.74
C LEU A 508 12.38 66.83 -18.11
N GLU A 509 13.39 66.57 -17.28
CA GLU A 509 14.23 67.62 -16.71
C GLU A 509 15.00 68.38 -17.81
N ALA A 510 15.55 67.68 -18.80
CA ALA A 510 16.24 68.30 -19.92
C ALA A 510 15.29 69.16 -20.78
N GLU A 511 14.10 68.66 -21.15
CA GLU A 511 13.09 69.40 -21.90
C GLU A 511 12.54 70.59 -21.12
N ALA A 512 12.29 70.43 -19.81
CA ALA A 512 11.88 71.52 -18.94
C ALA A 512 12.96 72.61 -18.86
N GLN A 513 14.25 72.22 -18.86
CA GLN A 513 15.35 73.18 -18.96
C GLN A 513 15.41 73.88 -20.32
N GLU A 514 15.15 73.19 -21.44
CA GLU A 514 15.07 73.82 -22.77
C GLU A 514 13.86 74.77 -22.90
N MET A 515 12.68 74.35 -22.43
CA MET A 515 11.48 75.20 -22.39
C MET A 515 11.70 76.42 -21.53
N LYS A 516 12.39 76.32 -20.40
CA LYS A 516 12.84 77.50 -19.63
C LYS A 516 13.78 78.36 -20.49
N LYS A 517 14.77 77.81 -21.20
CA LYS A 517 15.58 78.64 -22.12
C LYS A 517 14.75 79.36 -23.21
N HIS A 518 13.63 78.79 -23.66
CA HIS A 518 12.72 79.41 -24.65
C HIS A 518 11.66 80.37 -24.08
N SER A 519 11.06 80.06 -22.93
CA SER A 519 10.11 80.92 -22.20
C SER A 519 10.79 82.18 -21.69
N TRP A 520 12.02 82.06 -21.18
CA TRP A 520 12.81 83.21 -20.75
C TRP A 520 13.26 84.11 -21.92
N LYS A 521 13.15 83.66 -23.19
CA LYS A 521 13.33 84.51 -24.39
C LYS A 521 12.03 85.23 -24.81
N ARG A 522 10.84 84.73 -24.46
CA ARG A 522 9.56 85.35 -24.83
C ARG A 522 9.01 86.30 -23.74
N GLU A 523 9.41 86.10 -22.48
CA GLU A 523 8.90 86.87 -21.34
C GLU A 523 9.88 87.94 -20.83
N ARG A 524 11.16 87.93 -21.26
CA ARG A 524 12.13 89.01 -20.98
C ARG A 524 11.93 90.30 -21.80
N ARG A 525 10.80 90.48 -22.51
CA ARG A 525 10.45 91.76 -23.16
C ARG A 525 9.38 92.57 -22.43
N MET A 526 8.74 92.05 -21.39
CA MET A 526 7.75 92.80 -20.61
C MET A 526 7.85 92.48 -19.12
N HIS A 527 8.76 93.21 -18.46
CA HIS A 527 8.79 93.60 -17.04
C HIS A 527 10.22 93.66 -16.53
N SER A 528 10.96 94.61 -17.12
CA SER A 528 12.01 95.33 -16.42
C SER A 528 11.34 96.51 -15.73
N LYS A 529 11.29 96.52 -14.39
CA LYS A 529 11.37 97.69 -13.49
C LYS A 529 10.84 97.38 -12.09
N GLY A 530 11.56 97.86 -11.07
CA GLY A 530 11.11 97.97 -9.68
C GLY A 530 11.76 96.92 -8.76
N GLU A 531 13.02 97.05 -8.35
CA GLU A 531 13.51 97.87 -7.21
C GLU A 531 12.89 97.51 -5.85
N HIS A 532 13.80 97.12 -4.95
CA HIS A 532 13.76 97.22 -3.48
C HIS A 532 12.68 96.44 -2.71
N THR A 533 13.07 95.36 -2.04
CA THR A 533 13.24 95.33 -0.56
C THR A 533 13.71 93.94 -0.09
N VAL A 534 14.93 93.87 0.47
CA VAL A 534 15.30 93.64 1.90
C VAL A 534 15.24 92.17 2.34
N SER A 535 16.44 91.64 2.57
CA SER A 535 16.79 90.31 3.06
C SER A 535 16.33 90.02 4.50
N LEU A 536 15.88 88.79 4.75
CA LEU A 536 15.96 88.10 6.05
C LEU A 536 16.44 86.65 5.84
N PRO A 537 17.09 86.04 6.84
CA PRO A 537 18.14 85.04 6.66
C PRO A 537 17.62 83.60 6.62
N ASP A 538 18.41 82.75 5.96
CA ASP A 538 18.21 81.31 5.81
C ASP A 538 18.36 80.56 7.16
N ILE A 539 17.26 80.02 7.68
CA ILE A 539 17.14 79.35 9.00
C ILE A 539 17.40 77.83 8.90
N HIS A 540 17.74 77.27 7.74
CA HIS A 540 18.00 75.82 7.61
C HIS A 540 19.40 75.44 7.12
N ALA A 541 20.38 76.34 7.29
CA ALA A 541 21.78 76.00 7.12
C ALA A 541 22.35 75.15 8.28
N ARG A 542 22.49 73.84 8.00
CA ARG A 542 23.53 72.89 8.46
C ARG A 542 23.49 72.41 9.93
N PRO A 543 24.26 71.37 10.36
CA PRO A 543 25.34 70.59 9.69
C PRO A 543 25.11 69.05 9.76
N GLY A 544 25.71 68.18 8.93
CA GLY A 544 27.14 67.89 8.82
C GLY A 544 27.60 66.85 9.88
N ALA A 545 27.83 65.59 9.47
CA ALA A 545 28.80 64.65 10.04
C ALA A 545 28.76 63.33 9.22
N GLN A 546 29.73 63.01 8.35
CA GLN A 546 31.03 62.39 8.65
C GLN A 546 30.89 61.05 9.41
N GLN A 547 31.04 59.93 8.70
CA GLN A 547 32.28 59.14 8.54
C GLN A 547 32.39 58.02 9.57
N GLY A 548 32.48 56.77 9.10
CA GLY A 548 32.92 55.64 9.93
C GLY A 548 32.74 54.28 9.25
N PRO A 549 33.80 53.46 9.10
CA PRO A 549 33.86 52.37 8.12
C PRO A 549 33.33 51.04 8.65
N GLY A 550 32.64 50.30 7.78
CA GLY A 550 32.20 48.93 8.00
C GLY A 550 33.37 47.98 8.22
N GLU A 551 33.28 47.31 9.35
CA GLU A 551 34.24 46.44 9.99
C GLU A 551 34.52 45.16 9.19
N LYS A 552 35.76 44.69 9.36
CA LYS A 552 36.39 43.61 8.61
C LYS A 552 35.71 42.26 8.85
N VAL A 553 35.59 41.54 7.73
CA VAL A 553 35.48 40.09 7.61
C VAL A 553 36.61 39.42 8.39
N GLU A 554 36.29 38.76 9.50
CA GLU A 554 37.17 37.78 10.12
C GLU A 554 36.76 36.37 9.66
N LYS A 555 37.59 35.80 8.80
CA LYS A 555 37.53 34.40 8.36
C LYS A 555 37.89 33.51 9.54
N GLY A 556 36.88 32.93 10.20
CA GLY A 556 37.05 31.77 11.05
C GLY A 556 37.46 30.56 10.22
N ALA A 557 38.75 30.21 10.29
CA ALA A 557 39.28 28.93 9.91
C ALA A 557 39.03 27.92 11.04
N GLY A 558 38.42 26.78 10.69
CA GLY A 558 38.21 25.62 11.55
C GLY A 558 37.02 24.85 10.98
N GLU A 559 37.05 23.54 10.73
CA GLU A 559 38.03 22.52 10.99
C GLU A 559 37.63 21.35 10.06
N LYS A 560 38.49 20.96 9.13
CA LYS A 560 38.28 19.76 8.31
C LYS A 560 38.60 18.54 9.17
N ALA A 561 37.61 17.95 9.82
CA ALA A 561 37.72 16.60 10.35
C ALA A 561 37.61 15.61 9.18
N ALA A 562 38.77 15.24 8.64
CA ALA A 562 38.93 14.05 7.83
C ALA A 562 38.79 12.82 8.75
N MET A 563 37.63 12.16 8.70
CA MET A 563 37.45 10.86 9.35
C MET A 563 37.94 9.77 8.38
N THR A 564 39.20 9.39 8.58
CA THR A 564 39.81 8.22 7.98
C THR A 564 39.10 6.96 8.48
N TRP A 565 38.59 6.17 7.54
CA TRP A 565 38.17 4.79 7.76
C TRP A 565 39.39 3.88 7.66
N THR A 566 39.77 3.28 8.79
CA THR A 566 40.54 2.02 8.85
C THR A 566 40.25 1.35 10.19
N GLY A 567 39.76 0.11 10.15
CA GLY A 567 39.46 -0.73 11.31
C GLY A 567 38.31 -1.67 11.01
#